data_AF-A0A1I6ALY8-F1
#
_entry.id   AF-A0A1I6ALY8-F1
#
_cell.length_a   1.000
_cell.length_b   1.000
_cell.length_c   1.000
_cell.angle_alpha   90.00
_cell.angle_beta   90.00
_cell.angle_gamma   90.00
#
_symmetry.space_group_name_H-M   'P 1'
#
loop_
_entity.id
_entity.type
_entity.pdbx_description
1 polymer ?
#
loop_
_entity_poly.entity_id
_entity_poly.type
_entity_poly.pdbx_seq_one_letter_code
_entity_poly.pdbx_strand_id
1 'polypeptide(L)'
;MCSLKGEIFINIKGRLIFVMICLIVLVGCAEQQLISEDTIRIGVIGDNIEEFKYSNVIYESLEVEEVLTNDELKTKYNFLMVSNKHFNTVSGSDYISRFDSMQMPVLFVDSTKGWMPFISPLNLQIPKLYSEFNTLPFKQSIISTYELTGVFSGVSVQYPNDEKLSQEEFEELATYIFR
;
A
#
# COMPACT_ATOMS: atom_id res chain seq x y z
N MET A 1 -14.84 -74.81 26.74
CA MET A 1 -13.69 -73.90 26.48
C MET A 1 -14.02 -73.10 25.23
N CYS A 2 -14.58 -71.90 25.38
CA CYS A 2 -15.01 -71.06 24.26
C CYS A 2 -13.91 -70.06 23.90
N SER A 3 -13.65 -70.01 22.59
CA SER A 3 -12.68 -69.15 21.90
C SER A 3 -13.08 -67.67 21.98
N LEU A 4 -12.09 -66.80 22.20
CA LEU A 4 -12.23 -65.35 22.19
C LEU A 4 -12.61 -64.85 20.79
N LYS A 5 -13.70 -64.09 20.70
CA LYS A 5 -13.98 -63.15 19.61
C LYS A 5 -13.83 -61.75 20.18
N GLY A 6 -12.71 -61.09 19.87
CA GLY A 6 -12.51 -59.67 20.13
C GLY A 6 -13.19 -58.87 19.02
N GLU A 7 -14.35 -58.32 19.31
CA GLU A 7 -14.98 -57.32 18.45
C GLU A 7 -14.53 -55.93 18.90
N ILE A 8 -13.60 -55.35 18.15
CA ILE A 8 -13.26 -53.94 18.24
C ILE A 8 -14.40 -53.17 17.57
N PHE A 9 -15.45 -52.85 18.33
CA PHE A 9 -16.46 -51.89 17.94
C PHE A 9 -15.85 -50.48 17.98
N ILE A 10 -15.18 -50.08 16.91
CA ILE A 10 -14.79 -48.68 16.70
C ILE A 10 -16.09 -47.89 16.52
N ASN A 11 -16.41 -47.04 17.48
CA ASN A 11 -17.59 -46.19 17.51
C ASN A 11 -17.54 -45.16 16.35
N ILE A 12 -18.15 -45.52 15.21
CA ILE A 12 -18.11 -44.77 13.94
C ILE A 12 -18.58 -43.31 14.10
N LYS A 13 -19.49 -43.04 15.04
CA LYS A 13 -20.00 -41.69 15.31
C LYS A 13 -18.95 -40.75 15.92
N GLY A 14 -18.07 -41.27 16.78
CA GLY A 14 -17.00 -40.47 17.41
C GLY A 14 -15.87 -40.13 16.44
N ARG A 15 -15.55 -41.05 15.51
CA ARG A 15 -14.54 -40.82 14.46
C ARG A 15 -14.95 -39.72 13.47
N LEU A 16 -16.23 -39.64 13.12
CA LEU A 16 -16.72 -38.64 12.16
C LEU A 16 -16.62 -37.22 12.73
N ILE A 17 -16.92 -37.05 14.02
CA ILE A 17 -16.79 -35.77 14.73
C ILE A 17 -15.33 -35.33 14.81
N PHE A 18 -14.41 -36.25 15.07
CA PHE A 18 -12.98 -35.95 15.13
C PHE A 18 -12.43 -35.52 13.75
N VAL A 19 -12.87 -36.17 12.67
CA VAL A 19 -12.51 -35.78 11.29
C VAL A 19 -13.08 -34.39 10.95
N MET A 20 -14.32 -34.10 11.37
CA MET A 20 -14.93 -32.79 11.12
C MET A 20 -14.22 -31.66 11.88
N ILE A 21 -13.79 -31.90 13.13
CA ILE A 21 -13.01 -30.93 13.91
C ILE A 21 -11.63 -30.70 13.27
N CYS A 22 -10.94 -31.75 12.82
CA CYS A 22 -9.68 -31.60 12.10
C CYS A 22 -9.83 -30.82 10.79
N LEU A 23 -10.94 -30.99 10.06
CA LEU A 23 -11.24 -30.22 8.85
C LEU A 23 -11.48 -28.73 9.12
N ILE A 24 -12.07 -28.38 10.28
CA ILE A 24 -12.26 -26.98 10.69
C ILE A 24 -10.93 -26.32 11.08
N VAL A 25 -10.00 -27.08 11.66
CA VAL A 25 -8.64 -26.58 12.00
C VAL A 25 -7.75 -26.45 10.76
N LEU A 26 -8.06 -27.16 9.68
CA LEU A 26 -7.36 -27.09 8.38
C LEU A 26 -7.78 -25.90 7.51
N VAL A 27 -8.84 -25.16 7.87
CA VAL A 27 -9.06 -23.80 7.35
C VAL A 27 -8.09 -22.85 8.08
N GLY A 28 -6.80 -23.15 7.94
CA GLY A 28 -5.73 -22.32 8.46
C GLY A 28 -5.83 -20.94 7.83
N CYS A 29 -5.60 -19.91 8.65
CA CYS A 29 -5.38 -18.55 8.19
C CYS A 29 -4.34 -18.59 7.06
N ALA A 30 -4.77 -18.44 5.82
CA ALA A 30 -3.86 -18.07 4.76
C ALA A 30 -3.42 -16.64 5.09
N GLU A 31 -2.16 -16.48 5.48
CA GLU A 31 -1.56 -15.15 5.61
C GLU A 31 -1.58 -14.49 4.23
N GLN A 32 -2.28 -13.37 4.11
CA GLN A 32 -2.39 -12.65 2.85
C GLN A 32 -1.04 -11.99 2.55
N GLN A 33 -0.44 -12.37 1.43
CA GLN A 33 0.76 -11.72 0.88
C GLN A 33 0.36 -10.67 -0.14
N LEU A 34 1.09 -9.56 -0.17
CA LEU A 34 0.92 -8.51 -1.17
C LEU A 34 1.76 -8.83 -2.39
N ILE A 35 1.11 -9.27 -3.47
CA ILE A 35 1.62 -9.43 -4.87
C ILE A 35 2.78 -10.41 -5.07
N SER A 36 3.83 -10.34 -4.26
CA SER A 36 5.06 -11.12 -4.37
C SER A 36 5.40 -11.83 -3.05
N GLU A 37 6.31 -12.81 -3.10
CA GLU A 37 6.87 -13.45 -1.90
C GLU A 37 7.94 -12.57 -1.23
N ASP A 38 8.45 -11.55 -1.93
CA ASP A 38 9.50 -10.67 -1.43
C ASP A 38 8.97 -9.71 -0.36
N THR A 39 9.87 -9.28 0.53
CA THR A 39 9.55 -8.27 1.54
C THR A 39 9.37 -6.90 0.89
N ILE A 40 8.21 -6.29 1.09
CA ILE A 40 7.86 -4.96 0.61
C ILE A 40 8.00 -3.96 1.77
N ARG A 41 8.95 -3.04 1.66
CA ARG A 41 9.18 -1.97 2.63
C ARG A 41 8.57 -0.67 2.14
N ILE A 42 7.72 -0.07 2.96
CA ILE A 42 6.98 1.16 2.64
C ILE A 42 7.38 2.24 3.64
N GLY A 43 7.89 3.36 3.13
CA GLY A 43 8.16 4.54 3.96
C GLY A 43 6.90 5.38 4.11
N VAL A 44 6.44 5.64 5.34
CA VAL A 44 5.17 6.32 5.64
C VAL A 44 5.45 7.73 6.16
N ILE A 45 5.01 8.74 5.42
CA ILE A 45 5.17 10.16 5.74
C ILE A 45 3.86 10.74 6.26
N GLY A 46 3.86 11.07 7.55
CA GLY A 46 2.73 11.62 8.30
C GLY A 46 1.79 10.57 8.89
N ASP A 47 0.75 11.04 9.58
CA ASP A 47 -0.14 10.16 10.34
C ASP A 47 -1.45 9.82 9.61
N ASN A 48 -2.24 8.95 10.25
CA ASN A 48 -3.61 8.58 9.84
C ASN A 48 -3.71 7.86 8.50
N ILE A 49 -2.59 7.32 7.99
CA ILE A 49 -2.59 6.36 6.90
C ILE A 49 -2.95 4.99 7.47
N GLU A 50 -3.82 4.27 6.78
CA GLU A 50 -4.14 2.88 7.15
C GLU A 50 -3.02 1.95 6.68
N GLU A 51 -2.44 1.20 7.62
CA GLU A 51 -1.44 0.18 7.37
C GLU A 51 -2.14 -1.17 7.18
N PHE A 52 -2.35 -1.57 5.93
CA PHE A 52 -3.00 -2.84 5.61
C PHE A 52 -2.11 -4.02 5.98
N LYS A 53 -2.72 -5.06 6.56
CA LYS A 53 -2.01 -6.22 7.10
C LYS A 53 -1.72 -7.24 6.02
N TYR A 54 -0.45 -7.32 5.62
CA TYR A 54 0.09 -8.36 4.77
C TYR A 54 1.32 -8.98 5.45
N SER A 55 1.58 -10.27 5.24
CA SER A 55 2.69 -10.96 5.91
C SER A 55 4.08 -10.56 5.41
N ASN A 56 4.17 -10.03 4.19
CA ASN A 56 5.42 -9.59 3.57
C ASN A 56 5.57 -8.05 3.51
N VAL A 57 4.69 -7.27 4.13
CA VAL A 57 4.75 -5.80 4.10
C VAL A 57 5.24 -5.24 5.42
N ILE A 58 6.19 -4.32 5.35
CA ILE A 58 6.74 -3.59 6.50
C ILE A 58 6.54 -2.10 6.27
N TYR A 59 5.79 -1.46 7.16
CA TYR A 59 5.65 -0.01 7.21
C TYR A 59 6.68 0.58 8.16
N GLU A 60 7.39 1.61 7.74
CA GLU A 60 8.30 2.37 8.58
C GLU A 60 7.96 3.85 8.50
N SER A 61 7.78 4.49 9.64
CA SER A 61 7.56 5.93 9.70
C SER A 61 8.81 6.69 9.24
N LEU A 62 8.58 7.75 8.45
CA LEU A 62 9.60 8.61 7.87
C LEU A 62 9.15 10.07 8.05
N GLU A 63 10.02 10.92 8.59
CA GLU A 63 9.73 12.35 8.68
C GLU A 63 9.77 12.99 7.27
N VAL A 64 8.94 14.00 7.03
CA VAL A 64 8.83 14.59 5.67
C VAL A 64 10.15 15.21 5.22
N GLU A 65 10.93 15.79 6.13
CA GLU A 65 12.24 16.39 5.83
C GLU A 65 13.27 15.35 5.37
N GLU A 66 13.14 14.10 5.81
CA GLU A 66 14.07 13.02 5.44
C GLU A 66 14.03 12.71 3.94
N VAL A 67 12.92 13.02 3.25
CA VAL A 67 12.82 12.89 1.79
C VAL A 67 13.95 13.64 1.08
N LEU A 68 14.29 14.83 1.58
CA LEU A 68 15.30 15.70 0.97
C LEU A 68 16.73 15.33 1.37
N THR A 69 16.92 14.75 2.56
CA THR A 69 18.26 14.55 3.14
C THR A 69 18.76 13.11 3.13
N ASN A 70 17.86 12.13 2.98
CA ASN A 70 18.22 10.71 3.02
C ASN A 70 18.41 10.17 1.60
N ASP A 71 19.64 9.76 1.28
CA ASP A 71 20.00 9.19 -0.02
C ASP A 71 19.73 7.68 -0.14
N GLU A 72 19.49 7.00 0.98
CA GLU A 72 19.25 5.56 1.02
C GLU A 72 17.77 5.19 0.79
N LEU A 73 16.88 6.17 0.61
CA LEU A 73 15.43 5.95 0.47
C LEU A 73 15.10 4.97 -0.66
N LYS A 74 15.71 5.15 -1.84
CA LYS A 74 15.48 4.29 -3.01
C LYS A 74 15.94 2.84 -2.80
N THR A 75 16.97 2.64 -1.97
CA THR A 75 17.48 1.29 -1.66
C THR A 75 16.76 0.65 -0.48
N LYS A 76 16.17 1.46 0.41
CA LYS A 76 15.52 1.00 1.64
C LYS A 76 14.05 0.68 1.45
N TYR A 77 13.36 1.45 0.61
CA TYR A 77 11.92 1.36 0.40
C TYR A 77 11.59 0.99 -1.04
N ASN A 78 10.54 0.20 -1.23
CA ASN A 78 9.98 -0.07 -2.54
C ASN A 78 9.19 1.14 -3.05
N PHE A 79 8.46 1.82 -2.17
CA PHE A 79 7.75 3.07 -2.45
C PHE A 79 7.47 3.85 -1.16
N LEU A 80 7.06 5.10 -1.30
CA LEU A 80 6.64 5.95 -0.19
C LEU A 80 5.12 6.11 -0.15
N MET A 81 4.54 6.23 1.03
CA MET A 81 3.17 6.67 1.25
C MET A 81 3.18 8.04 1.92
N VAL A 82 2.39 8.98 1.41
CA VAL A 82 2.32 10.34 1.93
C VAL A 82 0.88 10.69 2.29
N SER A 83 0.69 11.15 3.53
CA SER A 83 -0.62 11.56 4.01
C SER A 83 -0.96 12.97 3.55
N ASN A 84 -2.26 13.25 3.43
CA ASN A 84 -2.73 14.54 2.94
C ASN A 84 -2.28 15.75 3.77
N LYS A 85 -1.89 15.54 5.04
CA LYS A 85 -1.32 16.60 5.90
C LYS A 85 -0.05 17.21 5.32
N HIS A 86 0.74 16.43 4.58
CA HIS A 86 2.01 16.87 4.01
C HIS A 86 1.91 17.31 2.55
N PHE A 87 0.74 17.24 1.91
CA PHE A 87 0.60 17.56 0.49
C PHE A 87 1.03 18.98 0.12
N ASN A 88 0.76 19.96 0.99
CA ASN A 88 1.23 21.33 0.74
C ASN A 88 2.75 21.45 0.84
N THR A 89 3.40 20.63 1.66
CA THR A 89 4.86 20.58 1.78
C THR A 89 5.48 19.90 0.56
N VAL A 90 4.99 18.69 0.22
CA VAL A 90 5.59 17.86 -0.83
C VAL A 90 5.21 18.28 -2.26
N SER A 91 4.31 19.25 -2.41
CA SER A 91 4.07 19.97 -3.68
C SER A 91 5.05 21.12 -3.90
N GLY A 92 5.97 21.37 -2.96
CA GLY A 92 7.08 22.30 -3.14
C GLY A 92 8.08 21.80 -4.19
N SER A 93 8.76 22.74 -4.87
CA SER A 93 9.69 22.44 -5.96
C SER A 93 10.81 21.47 -5.56
N ASP A 94 11.34 21.60 -4.34
CA ASP A 94 12.46 20.79 -3.86
C ASP A 94 12.05 19.32 -3.69
N TYR A 95 10.84 19.08 -3.17
CA TYR A 95 10.27 17.74 -3.02
C TYR A 95 9.93 17.10 -4.37
N ILE A 96 9.28 17.85 -5.26
CA ILE A 96 8.97 17.37 -6.62
C ILE A 96 10.27 17.00 -7.35
N SER A 97 11.29 17.86 -7.29
CA SER A 97 12.61 17.58 -7.90
C SER A 97 13.27 16.37 -7.26
N ARG A 98 13.10 16.20 -5.94
CA ARG A 98 13.65 15.05 -5.21
C ARG A 98 12.97 13.75 -5.62
N PHE A 99 11.64 13.70 -5.70
CA PHE A 99 10.92 12.52 -6.18
C PHE A 99 11.31 12.14 -7.60
N ASP A 100 11.44 13.15 -8.49
CA ASP A 100 11.90 12.96 -9.86
C ASP A 100 13.32 12.39 -9.92
N SER A 101 14.24 12.91 -9.11
CA SER A 101 15.61 12.40 -9.02
C SER A 101 15.70 10.96 -8.50
N MET A 102 14.86 10.60 -7.53
CA MET A 102 14.86 9.26 -6.94
C MET A 102 14.25 8.22 -7.87
N GLN A 103 13.30 8.61 -8.73
CA GLN A 103 12.50 7.69 -9.56
C GLN A 103 11.89 6.56 -8.73
N MET A 104 11.45 6.91 -7.52
CA MET A 104 10.80 5.99 -6.59
C MET A 104 9.30 6.27 -6.66
N PRO A 105 8.45 5.23 -6.72
CA PRO A 105 7.02 5.42 -6.68
C PRO A 105 6.58 6.09 -5.37
N VAL A 106 5.58 6.97 -5.45
CA VAL A 106 4.99 7.64 -4.30
C VAL A 106 3.47 7.51 -4.36
N LEU A 107 2.89 6.96 -3.30
CA LEU A 107 1.46 6.85 -3.08
C LEU A 107 0.97 8.03 -2.21
N PHE A 108 0.30 8.99 -2.84
CA PHE A 108 -0.38 10.10 -2.15
C PHE A 108 -1.79 9.68 -1.75
N VAL A 109 -2.09 9.61 -0.45
CA VAL A 109 -3.36 9.10 0.09
C VAL A 109 -4.35 10.23 0.37
N ASP A 110 -5.62 10.06 0.00
CA ASP A 110 -6.72 11.01 0.25
C ASP A 110 -6.54 12.40 -0.43
N SER A 111 -6.02 12.44 -1.66
CA SER A 111 -5.96 13.68 -2.46
C SER A 111 -7.35 14.12 -2.92
N THR A 112 -7.62 15.41 -2.80
CA THR A 112 -8.82 16.09 -3.29
C THR A 112 -8.51 16.98 -4.50
N LYS A 113 -7.28 16.99 -5.02
CA LYS A 113 -6.82 17.94 -6.06
C LYS A 113 -6.36 17.24 -7.36
N GLY A 114 -6.46 15.92 -7.42
CA GLY A 114 -5.83 15.15 -8.49
C GLY A 114 -4.32 15.12 -8.35
N TRP A 115 -3.65 14.88 -9.47
CA TRP A 115 -2.23 14.51 -9.54
C TRP A 115 -1.33 15.70 -9.81
N MET A 116 -1.89 16.77 -10.39
CA MET A 116 -1.19 18.00 -10.76
C MET A 116 -0.32 18.62 -9.67
N PRO A 117 -0.66 18.57 -8.38
CA PRO A 117 0.19 19.13 -7.34
C PRO A 117 1.54 18.45 -7.16
N PHE A 118 1.72 17.24 -7.70
CA PHE A 118 2.87 16.38 -7.41
C PHE A 118 3.80 16.17 -8.61
N ILE A 119 3.49 16.78 -9.76
CA ILE A 119 4.28 16.59 -10.98
C ILE A 119 5.23 17.75 -11.22
N SER A 120 6.39 17.44 -11.80
CA SER A 120 7.25 18.50 -12.33
C SER A 120 6.54 19.19 -13.50
N PRO A 121 6.43 20.54 -13.48
CA PRO A 121 5.84 21.26 -14.59
C PRO A 121 6.69 21.07 -15.84
N LEU A 122 6.05 20.75 -16.97
CA LEU A 122 6.71 20.57 -18.28
C LEU A 122 7.33 21.88 -18.83
N ASN A 123 7.17 23.00 -18.14
CA ASN A 123 7.70 24.31 -18.48
C ASN A 123 8.36 24.97 -17.27
N LEU A 124 9.05 26.09 -17.48
CA LEU A 124 9.73 26.88 -16.43
C LEU A 124 8.77 27.53 -15.40
N GLN A 125 7.53 27.06 -15.27
CA GLN A 125 6.61 27.55 -14.25
C GLN A 125 7.02 27.01 -12.89
N ILE A 126 6.91 27.87 -11.88
CA ILE A 126 7.07 27.46 -10.48
C ILE A 126 5.92 26.49 -10.16
N PRO A 127 6.19 25.32 -9.58
CA PRO A 127 5.14 24.41 -9.12
C PRO A 127 4.17 25.14 -8.20
N LYS A 128 2.88 24.92 -8.41
CA LYS A 128 1.86 25.40 -7.49
C LYS A 128 1.81 24.50 -6.27
N LEU A 129 1.59 25.09 -5.11
CA LEU A 129 1.31 24.36 -3.89
C LEU A 129 -0.06 23.68 -3.98
N TYR A 130 -0.22 22.56 -3.28
CA TYR A 130 -1.45 21.77 -3.25
C TYR A 130 -2.70 22.60 -2.91
N SER A 131 -2.56 23.57 -2.00
CA SER A 131 -3.65 24.47 -1.59
C SER A 131 -4.15 25.40 -2.71
N GLU A 132 -3.36 25.61 -3.76
CA GLU A 132 -3.70 26.51 -4.89
C GLU A 132 -4.54 25.83 -5.98
N PHE A 133 -4.75 24.51 -5.88
CA PHE A 133 -5.57 23.76 -6.84
C PHE A 133 -7.04 23.73 -6.42
N ASN A 134 -7.94 23.47 -7.36
CA ASN A 134 -9.37 23.31 -7.08
C ASN A 134 -9.67 21.97 -6.41
N THR A 135 -10.54 21.97 -5.40
CA THR A 135 -11.03 20.76 -4.74
C THR A 135 -12.01 20.02 -5.64
N LEU A 136 -11.82 18.72 -5.79
CA LEU A 136 -12.72 17.79 -6.46
C LEU A 136 -13.79 17.29 -5.47
N PRO A 137 -14.96 16.85 -5.95
CA PRO A 137 -16.04 16.36 -5.07
C PRO A 137 -15.77 14.97 -4.48
N PHE A 138 -14.60 14.38 -4.72
CA PHE A 138 -14.17 13.05 -4.26
C PHE A 138 -12.71 13.10 -3.80
N LYS A 139 -12.32 12.08 -3.04
CA LYS A 139 -10.93 11.78 -2.72
C LYS A 139 -10.36 10.78 -3.71
N GLN A 140 -9.04 10.76 -3.80
CA GLN A 140 -8.33 9.76 -4.57
C GLN A 140 -6.97 9.44 -3.95
N SER A 141 -6.60 8.17 -4.01
CA SER A 141 -5.24 7.73 -3.74
C SER A 141 -4.51 7.62 -5.07
N ILE A 142 -3.31 8.21 -5.14
CA ILE A 142 -2.57 8.40 -6.39
C ILE A 142 -1.20 7.76 -6.26
N ILE A 143 -0.87 6.81 -7.12
CA ILE A 143 0.53 6.43 -7.34
C ILE A 143 1.09 7.33 -8.41
N SER A 144 2.23 7.94 -8.09
CA SER A 144 3.06 8.70 -9.02
C SER A 144 4.35 7.94 -9.26
N THR A 145 4.67 7.67 -10.52
CA THR A 145 5.98 7.17 -10.96
C THR A 145 6.66 8.26 -11.80
N TYR A 146 7.91 8.53 -11.44
CA TYR A 146 8.73 9.53 -12.11
C TYR A 146 9.73 8.79 -12.99
N GLU A 147 9.54 8.84 -14.32
CA GLU A 147 10.45 8.22 -15.28
C GLU A 147 11.51 9.23 -15.78
N LEU A 148 12.73 8.75 -16.04
CA LEU A 148 13.89 9.52 -16.52
C LEU A 148 13.63 10.38 -17.77
N THR A 149 12.56 10.10 -18.52
CA THR A 149 12.18 10.82 -19.73
C THR A 149 11.41 12.11 -19.44
N GLY A 150 11.15 12.43 -18.16
CA GLY A 150 10.26 13.51 -17.75
C GLY A 150 8.79 13.20 -18.02
N VAL A 151 8.47 11.95 -18.35
CA VAL A 151 7.09 11.48 -18.50
C VAL A 151 6.59 11.06 -17.13
N PHE A 152 5.59 11.80 -16.66
CA PHE A 152 4.84 11.43 -15.48
C PHE A 152 3.87 10.30 -15.84
N SER A 153 3.90 9.23 -15.05
CA SER A 153 2.95 8.14 -15.15
C SER A 153 2.39 7.81 -13.77
N GLY A 154 1.28 7.09 -13.76
CA GLY A 154 0.76 6.53 -12.53
C GLY A 154 -0.66 6.02 -12.69
N VAL A 155 -1.28 5.71 -11.55
CA VAL A 155 -2.68 5.29 -11.45
C VAL A 155 -3.33 5.93 -10.22
N SER A 156 -4.66 6.06 -10.24
CA SER A 156 -5.40 6.52 -9.07
C SER A 156 -6.70 5.77 -8.91
N VAL A 157 -7.07 5.54 -7.67
CA VAL A 157 -8.40 5.07 -7.28
C VAL A 157 -9.15 6.23 -6.63
N GLN A 158 -10.41 6.43 -7.02
CA GLN A 158 -11.28 7.48 -6.50
C GLN A 158 -12.35 6.88 -5.59
N TYR A 159 -12.61 7.53 -4.48
CA TYR A 159 -13.62 7.12 -3.49
C TYR A 159 -14.31 8.32 -2.85
N PRO A 160 -15.52 8.15 -2.28
CA PRO A 160 -16.24 9.19 -1.55
C PRO A 160 -15.42 9.86 -0.45
N ASN A 161 -15.73 11.12 -0.12
CA ASN A 161 -14.93 11.91 0.84
C ASN A 161 -14.97 11.37 2.28
N ASP A 162 -16.06 10.70 2.63
CA ASP A 162 -16.30 10.06 3.93
C ASP A 162 -15.76 8.63 4.01
N GLU A 163 -15.30 8.08 2.89
CA GLU A 163 -14.62 6.80 2.82
C GLU A 163 -13.08 6.97 2.88
N LYS A 164 -12.42 5.83 3.06
CA LYS A 164 -10.95 5.70 3.03
C LYS A 164 -10.58 4.69 1.97
N LEU A 165 -9.33 4.77 1.53
CA LEU A 165 -8.72 3.71 0.72
C LEU A 165 -8.98 2.35 1.38
N SER A 166 -9.55 1.41 0.63
CA SER A 166 -9.75 0.04 1.09
C SER A 166 -8.52 -0.82 0.80
N GLN A 167 -8.45 -2.00 1.43
CA GLN A 167 -7.35 -2.94 1.22
C GLN A 167 -7.29 -3.44 -0.24
N GLU A 168 -8.44 -3.69 -0.87
CA GLU A 168 -8.52 -4.14 -2.27
C GLU A 168 -7.98 -3.06 -3.22
N GLU A 169 -8.37 -1.81 -3.01
CA GLU A 169 -7.88 -0.68 -3.81
C GLU A 169 -6.39 -0.41 -3.57
N PHE A 170 -5.90 -0.60 -2.34
CA PHE A 170 -4.47 -0.54 -2.05
C PHE A 170 -3.70 -1.64 -2.79
N GLU A 171 -4.23 -2.86 -2.86
CA GLU A 171 -3.63 -3.98 -3.59
C GLU A 171 -3.61 -3.72 -5.12
N GLU A 172 -4.69 -3.15 -5.66
CA GLU A 172 -4.74 -2.71 -7.07
C GLU A 172 -3.66 -1.67 -7.36
N LEU A 173 -3.55 -0.66 -6.52
CA LEU A 173 -2.53 0.39 -6.61
C LEU A 173 -1.12 -0.23 -6.51
N ALA A 174 -0.85 -1.02 -5.48
CA ALA A 174 0.45 -1.65 -5.31
C ALA A 174 0.83 -2.55 -6.51
N THR A 175 -0.14 -3.19 -7.16
CA THR A 175 0.10 -4.02 -8.36
C THR A 175 0.68 -3.19 -9.51
N TYR A 176 0.32 -1.91 -9.61
CA TYR A 176 0.92 -1.02 -10.61
C TYR A 176 2.41 -0.72 -10.35
N ILE A 177 2.84 -0.71 -9.09
CA ILE A 177 4.24 -0.45 -8.70
C ILE A 177 5.16 -1.63 -9.09
N PHE A 178 4.65 -2.85 -9.01
CA PHE A 178 5.44 -4.08 -9.20
C PHE A 178 5.24 -4.76 -10.56
N ARG A 179 4.51 -4.12 -11.49
CA ARG A 179 4.35 -4.58 -12.88
C ARG A 179 5.56 -4.21 -13.74
#